data_AF-A0A6M3KUG1-F1
#
_entry.id   AF-A0A6M3KUG1-F1
#
_cell.length_a   1.000
_cell.length_b   1.000
_cell.length_c   1.000
_cell.angle_alpha   90.00
_cell.angle_beta   90.00
_cell.angle_gamma   90.00
#
_symmetry.space_group_name_H-M   'P 1'
#
loop_
_entity.id
_entity.type
_entity.pdbx_description
1 polymer ?
#
loop_
_entity_poly.entity_id
_entity_poly.type
_entity_poly.pdbx_seq_one_letter_code
_entity_poly.pdbx_strand_id
1 'polypeptide(L)'
;MKKPNDAKEFADEMLEKWDDICRELGIVNFLVLGTCLGFYRDKGYIPWDDDIDVGVKCDGEAFSRLVHRLMEEGFTTEEEGSPFRYKHFYKNGILFDVWRSSGVDGWKLTSFEEITYNGRVYRIPHPVEQYLELEYGNWRVPDR
;
A
#
# COMPACT_ATOMS: atom_id res chain seq x y z
N MET A 1 6.02 4.53 -16.02
CA MET A 1 4.91 4.90 -15.12
C MET A 1 5.16 6.32 -14.61
N LYS A 2 4.13 7.02 -14.15
CA LYS A 2 4.26 8.28 -13.43
C LYS A 2 4.61 7.95 -11.99
N LYS A 3 5.53 8.73 -11.41
CA LYS A 3 5.85 8.64 -9.99
C LYS A 3 4.71 9.24 -9.17
N PRO A 4 4.33 8.65 -8.03
CA PRO A 4 3.30 9.21 -7.16
C PRO A 4 3.61 10.64 -6.73
N ASN A 5 4.89 10.94 -6.42
CA ASN A 5 5.30 12.28 -5.99
C ASN A 5 5.11 13.35 -7.09
N ASP A 6 5.32 13.00 -8.36
CA ASP A 6 5.15 13.92 -9.50
C ASP A 6 3.68 14.09 -9.91
N ALA A 7 2.83 13.14 -9.52
CA ALA A 7 1.40 13.07 -9.83
C ALA A 7 0.55 12.97 -8.56
N LYS A 8 0.91 13.76 -7.53
CA LYS A 8 0.40 13.64 -6.15
C LYS A 8 -1.12 13.65 -6.04
N GLU A 9 -1.83 14.47 -6.80
CA GLU A 9 -3.29 14.53 -6.77
C GLU A 9 -3.93 13.18 -7.17
N PHE A 10 -3.40 12.53 -8.22
CA PHE A 10 -3.87 11.21 -8.63
C PHE A 10 -3.45 10.12 -7.65
N ALA A 11 -2.24 10.22 -7.09
CA ALA A 11 -1.76 9.29 -6.08
C ALA A 11 -2.60 9.34 -4.80
N ASP A 12 -2.90 10.54 -4.32
CA ASP A 12 -3.77 10.79 -3.15
C ASP A 12 -5.17 10.23 -3.43
N GLU A 13 -5.78 10.54 -4.59
CA GLU A 13 -7.10 9.99 -4.97
C GLU A 13 -7.12 8.45 -4.96
N MET A 14 -6.09 7.82 -5.54
CA MET A 14 -5.97 6.36 -5.59
C MET A 14 -5.84 5.76 -4.19
N LEU A 15 -4.99 6.34 -3.33
CA LEU A 15 -4.78 5.87 -1.97
C LEU A 15 -6.04 6.03 -1.10
N GLU A 16 -6.71 7.18 -1.19
CA GLU A 16 -7.98 7.44 -0.51
C GLU A 16 -9.07 6.49 -0.95
N LYS A 17 -9.20 6.27 -2.26
CA LYS A 17 -10.22 5.38 -2.82
C LYS A 17 -10.02 3.93 -2.38
N TRP A 18 -8.78 3.44 -2.39
CA TRP A 18 -8.44 2.11 -1.91
C TRP A 18 -8.74 1.95 -0.41
N ASP A 19 -8.39 2.95 0.40
CA ASP A 19 -8.64 2.96 1.85
C ASP A 19 -10.15 2.95 2.15
N ASP A 20 -10.94 3.75 1.42
CA ASP A 20 -12.41 3.77 1.54
C ASP A 20 -13.03 2.41 1.16
N ILE A 21 -12.60 1.79 0.05
CA ILE A 21 -13.06 0.44 -0.33
C ILE A 21 -12.69 -0.60 0.75
N CYS A 22 -11.49 -0.55 1.29
CA CYS A 22 -11.07 -1.48 2.35
C CYS A 22 -11.97 -1.33 3.59
N ARG A 23 -12.29 -0.10 4.00
CA ARG A 23 -13.21 0.18 5.10
C ARG A 23 -14.63 -0.34 4.83
N GLU A 24 -15.15 -0.11 3.63
CA GLU A 24 -16.46 -0.62 3.20
C GLU A 24 -16.53 -2.15 3.27
N LEU A 25 -15.46 -2.84 2.89
CA LEU A 25 -15.38 -4.30 2.90
C LEU A 25 -14.99 -4.89 4.27
N GLY A 26 -14.70 -4.05 5.27
CA GLY A 26 -14.22 -4.48 6.58
C GLY A 26 -12.83 -5.13 6.54
N ILE A 27 -12.00 -4.78 5.55
CA ILE A 27 -10.65 -5.31 5.35
C ILE A 27 -9.66 -4.44 6.12
N VAL A 28 -8.81 -5.09 6.93
CA VAL A 28 -7.70 -4.40 7.61
C VAL A 28 -6.64 -4.05 6.57
N ASN A 29 -6.42 -2.75 6.39
CA ASN A 29 -5.51 -2.19 5.40
C ASN A 29 -4.44 -1.32 6.06
N PHE A 30 -3.26 -1.23 5.44
CA PHE A 30 -2.07 -0.53 5.96
C PHE A 30 -1.10 -0.18 4.82
N LEU A 31 -0.24 0.82 5.00
CA LEU A 31 0.84 1.15 4.06
C LEU A 31 2.04 0.23 4.33
N VAL A 32 2.74 -0.18 3.28
CA VAL A 32 3.93 -1.05 3.38
C VAL A 32 5.05 -0.52 2.50
N LEU A 33 6.24 -1.11 2.64
CA LEU A 33 7.40 -0.90 1.77
C LEU A 33 7.68 0.59 1.51
N GLY A 34 7.84 1.01 0.24
CA GLY A 34 8.29 2.36 -0.13
C GLY A 34 7.32 3.43 0.36
N THR A 35 6.01 3.17 0.25
CA THR A 35 4.95 4.05 0.75
C THR A 35 5.02 4.23 2.26
N CYS A 36 5.20 3.14 3.03
CA CYS A 36 5.34 3.21 4.49
C CYS A 36 6.58 4.04 4.88
N LEU A 37 7.72 3.76 4.25
CA LEU A 37 8.97 4.48 4.48
C LEU A 37 8.79 5.97 4.18
N GLY A 38 8.26 6.32 3.01
CA GLY A 38 8.04 7.70 2.60
C GLY A 38 7.15 8.45 3.57
N PHE A 39 6.00 7.87 3.93
CA PHE A 39 5.07 8.54 4.81
C PHE A 39 5.61 8.68 6.24
N TYR A 40 6.37 7.69 6.71
CA TYR A 40 6.98 7.75 8.04
C TYR A 40 8.17 8.72 8.10
N ARG A 41 9.12 8.63 7.16
CA ARG A 41 10.38 9.39 7.13
C ARG A 41 10.20 10.77 6.49
N ASP A 42 9.64 10.80 5.28
CA ASP A 42 9.61 11.99 4.41
C ASP A 42 8.27 12.74 4.48
N LYS A 43 7.28 12.18 5.21
CA LYS A 43 5.92 12.73 5.39
C LYS A 43 5.13 12.83 4.08
N GLY A 44 5.42 11.94 3.13
CA GLY A 44 4.73 11.83 1.85
C GLY A 44 5.39 10.80 0.93
N TYR A 45 5.04 10.82 -0.35
CA TYR A 45 5.67 9.93 -1.34
C TYR A 45 7.17 10.24 -1.51
N ILE A 46 7.99 9.20 -1.70
CA ILE A 46 9.41 9.36 -1.98
C ILE A 46 9.58 9.93 -3.40
N PRO A 47 10.43 10.94 -3.64
CA PRO A 47 10.53 11.59 -4.96
C PRO A 47 10.95 10.69 -6.13
N TRP A 48 11.58 9.56 -5.84
CA TRP A 48 12.04 8.60 -6.86
C TRP A 48 11.26 7.29 -6.89
N ASP A 49 10.34 7.05 -5.93
CA ASP A 49 9.42 5.91 -5.99
C ASP A 49 8.54 6.01 -7.24
N ASP A 50 8.27 4.88 -7.88
CA ASP A 50 7.47 4.79 -9.09
C ASP A 50 6.13 4.06 -8.90
N ASP A 51 5.82 3.64 -7.67
CA ASP A 51 4.62 2.92 -7.28
C ASP A 51 4.06 3.33 -5.91
N ILE A 52 2.87 2.82 -5.60
CA ILE A 52 2.24 2.92 -4.28
C ILE A 52 2.05 1.52 -3.74
N ASP A 53 2.88 1.15 -2.76
CA ASP A 53 2.76 -0.08 -1.99
C ASP A 53 1.74 0.01 -0.85
N VAL A 54 0.77 -0.91 -0.86
CA VAL A 54 -0.21 -1.07 0.22
C VAL A 54 -0.43 -2.52 0.61
N GLY A 55 -0.78 -2.75 1.86
CA GLY A 55 -1.03 -4.07 2.42
C GLY A 55 -2.47 -4.25 2.89
N VAL A 56 -2.99 -5.47 2.73
CA VAL A 56 -4.27 -5.91 3.27
C VAL A 56 -4.13 -7.23 4.01
N LYS A 57 -4.85 -7.36 5.13
CA LYS A 57 -4.94 -8.59 5.91
C LYS A 57 -6.33 -9.18 5.77
N CYS A 58 -6.47 -10.16 4.88
CA CYS A 58 -7.73 -10.81 4.58
C CYS A 58 -7.51 -12.20 3.97
N ASP A 59 -8.57 -13.02 3.93
CA ASP A 59 -8.57 -14.27 3.19
C ASP A 59 -8.65 -14.04 1.67
N GLY A 60 -8.63 -15.13 0.90
CA GLY A 60 -8.72 -15.07 -0.57
C GLY A 60 -10.06 -14.57 -1.09
N GLU A 61 -11.16 -14.82 -0.39
CA GLU A 61 -12.49 -14.41 -0.83
C GLU A 61 -12.67 -12.90 -0.68
N ALA A 62 -12.30 -12.36 0.48
CA ALA A 62 -12.26 -10.93 0.74
C ALA A 62 -11.29 -10.21 -0.21
N PHE A 63 -10.14 -10.81 -0.50
CA PHE A 63 -9.21 -10.25 -1.48
C PHE A 63 -9.83 -10.19 -2.88
N SER A 64 -10.50 -11.24 -3.33
CA SER A 64 -11.23 -11.22 -4.61
C SER A 64 -12.29 -10.13 -4.66
N ARG A 65 -13.05 -9.92 -3.58
CA ARG A 65 -14.01 -8.80 -3.50
C ARG A 65 -13.32 -7.44 -3.62
N LEU A 66 -12.19 -7.24 -2.94
CA LEU A 66 -11.39 -6.02 -3.06
C LEU A 66 -10.93 -5.79 -4.51
N VAL A 67 -10.40 -6.82 -5.16
CA VAL A 67 -9.96 -6.76 -6.56
C VAL A 67 -11.11 -6.30 -7.46
N HIS A 68 -12.29 -6.90 -7.33
CA HIS A 68 -13.46 -6.50 -8.12
C HIS A 68 -13.87 -5.04 -7.87
N ARG A 69 -13.92 -4.60 -6.61
CA ARG A 69 -14.27 -3.21 -6.26
C ARG A 69 -13.26 -2.19 -6.80
N LEU A 70 -11.96 -2.51 -6.75
CA LEU A 70 -10.93 -1.65 -7.34
C LEU A 70 -11.11 -1.54 -8.87
N MET A 71 -11.47 -2.65 -9.54
CA MET A 71 -11.74 -2.63 -10.98
C MET A 71 -12.96 -1.78 -11.34
N GLU A 72 -14.02 -1.79 -10.52
CA GLU A 72 -15.18 -0.90 -10.69
C GLU A 72 -14.80 0.59 -10.57
N GLU A 73 -13.79 0.92 -9.77
CA GLU A 73 -13.25 2.27 -9.58
C GLU A 73 -12.16 2.64 -10.61
N GLY A 74 -12.01 1.83 -11.67
CA GLY A 74 -11.13 2.12 -12.80
C GLY A 74 -9.66 1.73 -12.59
N PHE A 75 -9.35 0.92 -11.58
CA PHE A 75 -8.04 0.27 -11.48
C PHE A 75 -7.98 -0.92 -12.44
N THR A 76 -6.95 -0.99 -13.27
CA THR A 76 -6.76 -2.08 -14.23
C THR A 76 -5.64 -3.01 -13.79
N THR A 77 -5.72 -4.29 -14.15
CA THR A 77 -4.70 -5.30 -13.83
C THR A 77 -4.60 -6.28 -14.99
N GLU A 78 -3.37 -6.68 -15.35
CA GLU A 78 -3.12 -7.57 -16.50
C GLU A 78 -3.08 -9.06 -16.10
N GLU A 79 -3.05 -9.36 -14.79
CA GLU A 79 -2.86 -10.73 -14.30
C GLU A 79 -4.19 -11.45 -14.06
N GLU A 80 -4.54 -12.35 -15.00
CA GLU A 80 -5.43 -13.48 -14.72
C GLU A 80 -4.68 -14.49 -13.83
N GLY A 81 -5.16 -14.70 -12.60
CA GLY A 81 -4.74 -15.86 -11.78
C GLY A 81 -3.43 -15.74 -10.99
N SER A 82 -2.94 -14.54 -10.66
CA SER A 82 -1.72 -14.41 -9.83
C SER A 82 -1.87 -15.10 -8.46
N PRO A 83 -0.89 -15.92 -8.05
CA PRO A 83 -0.97 -16.70 -6.82
C PRO A 83 -0.78 -15.80 -5.59
N PHE A 84 -1.90 -15.28 -5.11
CA PHE A 84 -2.24 -15.14 -3.69
C PHE A 84 -1.40 -14.21 -2.79
N ARG A 85 -0.25 -13.66 -3.18
CA ARG A 85 0.57 -12.82 -2.27
C ARG A 85 0.53 -11.32 -2.54
N TYR A 86 0.39 -10.90 -3.79
CA TYR A 86 0.16 -9.50 -4.14
C TYR A 86 -0.51 -9.41 -5.50
N LYS A 87 -0.99 -8.21 -5.86
CA LYS A 87 -1.53 -7.92 -7.18
C LYS A 87 -1.19 -6.51 -7.61
N HIS A 88 -0.68 -6.38 -8.83
CA HIS A 88 -0.40 -5.11 -9.49
C HIS A 88 -1.68 -4.51 -10.06
N PHE A 89 -1.93 -3.25 -9.73
CA PHE A 89 -2.95 -2.42 -10.35
C PHE A 89 -2.34 -1.19 -10.98
N TYR A 90 -3.03 -0.68 -12.00
CA TYR A 90 -2.65 0.54 -12.69
C TYR A 90 -3.85 1.47 -12.77
N LYS A 91 -3.63 2.75 -12.45
CA LYS A 91 -4.61 3.82 -12.67
C LYS A 91 -3.89 5.15 -12.83
N ASN A 92 -4.39 6.03 -13.71
CA ASN A 92 -3.81 7.36 -13.97
C ASN A 92 -2.31 7.38 -14.38
N GLY A 93 -1.77 6.23 -14.80
CA GLY A 93 -0.36 6.03 -15.15
C GLY A 93 0.55 5.68 -13.97
N ILE A 94 0.00 5.44 -12.78
CA ILE A 94 0.71 5.09 -11.55
C ILE A 94 0.52 3.58 -11.27
N LEU A 95 1.57 2.90 -10.82
CA LEU A 95 1.51 1.53 -10.32
C LEU A 95 1.03 1.51 -8.87
N PHE A 96 0.14 0.59 -8.54
CA PHE A 96 -0.48 0.46 -7.24
C PHE A 96 -0.46 -1.01 -6.82
N ASP A 97 0.42 -1.33 -5.89
CA ASP A 97 0.75 -2.69 -5.50
C ASP A 97 0.02 -3.06 -4.22
N VAL A 98 -0.87 -4.07 -4.32
CA VAL A 98 -1.67 -4.54 -3.19
C VAL A 98 -1.14 -5.87 -2.70
N TRP A 99 -0.44 -5.85 -1.57
CA TRP A 99 0.12 -7.00 -0.89
C TRP A 99 -0.92 -7.65 0.03
N ARG A 100 -1.20 -8.93 -0.16
CA ARG A 100 -2.09 -9.70 0.72
C ARG A 100 -1.27 -10.44 1.76
N SER A 101 -1.41 -10.04 3.03
CA SER A 101 -0.87 -10.78 4.17
C SER A 101 -1.90 -11.80 4.66
N SER A 102 -1.58 -13.09 4.56
CA SER A 102 -2.39 -14.16 5.16
C SER A 102 -2.09 -14.40 6.66
N GLY A 103 -1.12 -13.68 7.22
CA GLY A 103 -0.58 -13.93 8.57
C GLY A 103 0.44 -15.07 8.66
N VAL A 104 0.75 -15.74 7.55
CA VAL A 104 1.77 -16.83 7.45
C VAL A 104 3.01 -16.37 6.67
N ASP A 105 2.93 -15.21 6.01
CA ASP A 105 3.91 -14.74 5.04
C ASP A 105 4.89 -13.76 5.70
N GLY A 106 5.97 -14.25 6.33
CA GLY A 106 7.19 -13.51 6.72
C GLY A 106 7.05 -12.37 7.75
N TRP A 107 6.13 -11.45 7.49
CA TRP A 107 5.72 -10.34 8.33
C TRP A 107 4.68 -10.82 9.34
N LYS A 108 5.09 -11.00 10.59
CA LYS A 108 4.15 -11.15 11.72
C LYS A 108 3.51 -9.79 12.04
N LEU A 109 2.81 -9.19 11.08
CA LEU A 109 2.06 -7.95 11.24
C LEU A 109 0.80 -8.23 12.08
N THR A 110 1.00 -8.23 13.40
CA THR A 110 -0.05 -8.45 14.39
C THR A 110 -0.59 -7.13 14.95
N SER A 111 0.15 -6.03 14.81
CA SER A 111 -0.18 -4.70 15.31
C SER A 111 0.23 -3.61 14.33
N PHE A 112 -0.41 -2.45 14.45
CA PHE A 112 -0.18 -1.29 13.59
C PHE A 112 0.00 -0.02 14.43
N GLU A 113 0.83 0.89 13.91
CA GLU A 113 0.88 2.29 14.30
C GLU A 113 0.03 3.11 13.33
N GLU A 114 -0.29 4.34 13.72
CA GLU A 114 -1.09 5.27 12.91
C GLU A 114 -0.28 6.50 12.54
N ILE A 115 -0.44 6.93 11.30
CA ILE A 115 0.08 8.18 10.79
C ILE A 115 -1.05 9.00 10.17
N THR A 116 -0.93 10.32 10.23
CA THR A 116 -1.89 11.23 9.59
C THR A 116 -1.27 11.85 8.35
N TYR A 117 -1.97 11.78 7.23
CA TYR A 117 -1.59 12.43 5.98
C TYR A 117 -2.84 12.99 5.31
N ASN A 118 -2.78 14.25 4.86
CA ASN A 118 -3.94 15.00 4.33
C ASN A 118 -5.21 14.92 5.22
N GLY A 119 -5.05 14.86 6.55
CA GLY A 119 -6.18 14.76 7.49
C GLY A 119 -6.84 13.37 7.58
N ARG A 120 -6.35 12.37 6.84
CA ARG A 120 -6.75 10.97 6.96
C ARG A 120 -5.74 10.18 7.78
N VAL A 121 -6.22 9.16 8.48
CA VAL A 121 -5.40 8.26 9.29
C VAL A 121 -5.14 6.97 8.50
N TYR A 122 -3.86 6.63 8.36
CA TYR A 122 -3.40 5.41 7.74
C TYR A 122 -2.66 4.54 8.75
N ARG A 123 -2.85 3.23 8.64
CA ARG A 123 -2.09 2.25 9.43
C ARG A 123 -0.75 1.98 8.78
N ILE A 124 0.26 1.77 9.60
CA ILE A 124 1.60 1.31 9.22
C ILE A 124 2.02 0.18 10.16
N PRO A 125 2.96 -0.70 9.77
CA PRO A 125 3.54 -1.73 10.63
C PRO A 125 3.96 -1.21 12.01
N HIS A 126 3.76 -2.02 13.07
CA HIS A 126 4.29 -1.77 14.41
C HIS A 126 5.21 -2.91 14.86
N PRO A 127 6.41 -2.61 15.41
CA PRO A 127 7.07 -1.30 15.46
C PRO A 127 7.60 -0.87 14.09
N VAL A 128 7.24 0.33 13.63
CA VAL A 128 7.58 0.78 12.27
C VAL A 128 9.09 0.82 12.01
N GLU A 129 9.88 1.28 12.99
CA GLU A 129 11.34 1.36 12.79
C GLU A 129 11.99 -0.01 12.63
N GLN A 130 11.50 -1.03 13.34
CA GLN A 130 11.99 -2.41 13.21
C GLN A 130 11.58 -3.01 11.87
N TYR A 131 10.35 -2.72 11.43
CA TYR A 131 9.89 -3.10 10.10
C TYR A 131 10.80 -2.49 9.02
N LEU A 132 11.04 -1.18 9.07
CA LEU A 132 11.89 -0.50 8.09
C LEU A 132 13.35 -0.95 8.13
N GLU A 133 13.89 -1.31 9.31
CA GLU A 133 15.23 -1.87 9.44
C GLU A 133 15.34 -3.28 8.84
N LEU A 134 14.29 -4.11 8.96
CA LEU A 134 14.24 -5.43 8.32
C LEU A 134 14.15 -5.33 6.79
N GLU A 135 13.37 -4.38 6.28
CA GLU A 135 13.18 -4.22 4.83
C GLU A 135 14.37 -3.53 4.14
N TYR A 136 14.95 -2.50 4.75
CA TYR A 136 15.91 -1.60 4.09
C TYR A 136 17.24 -1.44 4.82
N GLY A 137 17.41 -2.00 6.02
CA GLY A 137 18.59 -1.75 6.85
C GLY A 137 18.68 -0.29 7.29
N ASN A 138 19.58 0.49 6.68
CA ASN A 138 19.79 1.90 7.03
C ASN A 138 18.77 2.84 6.36
N TRP A 139 17.49 2.60 6.61
CA TRP A 139 16.37 3.33 5.98
C TRP A 139 16.34 4.85 6.25
N ARG A 140 17.05 5.31 7.30
CA ARG A 140 17.10 6.72 7.70
C ARG A 140 17.87 7.58 6.71
N VAL A 141 18.82 6.98 5.99
CA VAL A 141 19.58 7.66 4.94
C VAL A 141 18.97 7.26 3.60
N PRO A 142 18.50 8.21 2.78
CA PRO A 142 17.96 7.84 1.48
C PRO A 142 19.04 7.31 0.55
N ASP A 143 18.88 6.08 0.07
CA ASP A 143 19.66 5.55 -1.04
C ASP A 143 19.11 6.16 -2.34
N ARG A 144 19.99 6.78 -3.13
CA ARG A 144 19.67 7.47 -4.39
C ARG A 144 20.07 6.65 -5.59
#